data_AF-A0A2D4KE60-F1
#
_entry.id   AF-A0A2D4KE60-F1
#
_cell.length_a   1.000
_cell.length_b   1.000
_cell.length_c   1.000
_cell.angle_alpha   90.00
_cell.angle_beta   90.00
_cell.angle_gamma   90.00
#
_symmetry.space_group_name_H-M   'P 1'
#
loop_
_entity.id
_entity.type
_entity.pdbx_description
1 polymer ?
#
loop_
_entity_poly.entity_id
_entity_poly.type
_entity_poly.pdbx_seq_one_letter_code
_entity_poly.pdbx_strand_id
1 'polypeptide(L)'
;VFHVMGFSVTGRILNSPEGEGVPDATVFLNSQIKVTTRSDGSFRLENITTGTYTIQAHKDHLFFDTMTVKIAPNTPQLADIIVTEFSVCGQISVTRFPDSIKQITKYKVNMWPQEKEKAVLLTTETDARGGFCFKARPGLYVLQVIVPDAEVRAGLALKPKVFPVT
;
A
#
# COMPACT_ATOMS: atom_id res chain seq x y z
N VAL A 1 -39.03 -6.48 -28.49
CA VAL A 1 -38.76 -5.40 -27.52
C VAL A 1 -37.27 -5.40 -27.23
N PHE A 2 -36.56 -4.30 -27.49
CA PHE A 2 -35.13 -4.17 -27.19
C PHE A 2 -34.96 -3.74 -25.73
N HIS A 3 -34.22 -4.52 -24.94
CA HIS A 3 -33.83 -4.16 -23.57
C HIS A 3 -32.35 -3.76 -23.57
N VAL A 4 -32.07 -2.50 -23.24
CA VAL A 4 -30.71 -2.05 -22.94
C VAL A 4 -30.42 -2.48 -21.49
N MET A 5 -29.63 -3.54 -21.32
CA MET A 5 -29.36 -4.15 -20.01
C MET A 5 -28.34 -3.33 -19.17
N GLY A 6 -27.64 -2.39 -19.80
CA GLY A 6 -26.69 -1.48 -19.16
C GLY A 6 -25.59 -1.03 -20.13
N PHE A 7 -24.68 -0.21 -19.62
CA PHE A 7 -23.49 0.28 -20.30
C PHE A 7 -22.29 -0.60 -19.98
N SER A 8 -21.35 -0.64 -20.91
CA SER A 8 -20.00 -1.08 -20.63
C SER A 8 -19.17 0.14 -20.30
N VAL A 9 -18.44 0.09 -19.19
CA VAL A 9 -17.55 1.16 -18.75
C VAL A 9 -16.15 0.57 -18.57
N THR A 10 -15.15 1.28 -19.06
CA THR A 10 -13.75 0.87 -18.93
C THR A 10 -13.01 1.75 -17.91
N GLY A 11 -11.94 1.23 -17.34
CA GLY A 11 -11.06 1.98 -16.47
C GLY A 11 -9.66 1.36 -16.42
N ARG A 12 -8.73 2.06 -15.79
CA ARG A 12 -7.37 1.59 -15.56
C ARG A 12 -6.95 1.85 -14.13
N ILE A 13 -6.12 0.96 -13.60
CA ILE A 13 -5.39 1.17 -12.36
C ILE A 13 -3.92 1.36 -12.72
N LEU A 14 -3.30 2.44 -12.22
CA LEU A 14 -1.90 2.77 -12.49
C LEU A 14 -1.10 2.92 -11.19
N ASN A 15 0.19 2.61 -11.24
CA ASN A 15 1.12 2.81 -10.11
C ASN A 15 1.37 4.29 -9.79
N SER A 16 1.30 5.16 -10.79
CA SER A 16 1.44 6.61 -10.68
C SER A 16 0.69 7.27 -11.85
N PRO A 17 0.48 8.61 -11.86
CA PRO A 17 -0.29 9.29 -12.91
C PRO A 17 0.18 9.02 -14.36
N GLU A 18 1.46 8.71 -14.54
CA GLU A 18 2.07 8.35 -15.84
C GLU A 18 2.77 6.99 -15.76
N GLY A 19 2.42 6.18 -14.77
CA GLY A 19 3.08 4.92 -14.46
C GLY A 19 2.52 3.72 -15.21
N GLU A 20 3.11 2.57 -14.94
CA GLU A 20 2.63 1.29 -15.45
C GLU A 20 1.28 0.91 -14.84
N GLY A 21 0.51 0.12 -15.60
CA GLY A 21 -0.74 -0.45 -15.14
C GLY A 21 -0.52 -1.49 -14.03
N VAL A 22 -1.45 -1.54 -13.08
CA VAL A 22 -1.41 -2.50 -11.97
C VAL A 22 -2.20 -3.76 -12.34
N PRO A 23 -1.53 -4.91 -12.57
CA PRO A 23 -2.20 -6.14 -12.92
C PRO A 23 -2.79 -6.84 -11.70
N ASP A 24 -3.80 -7.70 -11.94
CA ASP A 24 -4.47 -8.53 -10.95
C ASP A 24 -4.99 -7.77 -9.72
N ALA A 25 -5.28 -6.48 -9.87
CA ALA A 25 -5.96 -5.68 -8.87
C ALA A 25 -7.46 -5.95 -8.96
N THR A 26 -8.10 -6.06 -7.81
CA THR A 26 -9.55 -6.27 -7.71
C THR A 26 -10.25 -4.93 -7.59
N VAL A 27 -11.21 -4.66 -8.48
CA VAL A 27 -12.07 -3.48 -8.44
C VAL A 27 -13.46 -3.89 -7.98
N PHE A 28 -13.96 -3.19 -6.97
CA PHE A 28 -15.33 -3.31 -6.49
C PHE A 28 -16.13 -2.06 -6.88
N LEU A 29 -17.33 -2.29 -7.42
CA LEU A 29 -18.34 -1.25 -7.60
C LEU A 29 -19.47 -1.48 -6.58
N ASN A 30 -19.73 -0.49 -5.72
CA ASN A 30 -20.70 -0.55 -4.60
C ASN A 30 -20.56 -1.83 -3.74
N SER A 31 -19.34 -2.33 -3.55
CA SER A 31 -19.04 -3.58 -2.81
C SER A 31 -19.70 -4.85 -3.37
N GLN A 32 -20.28 -4.82 -4.58
CA GLN A 32 -21.03 -5.94 -5.17
C GLN A 32 -20.36 -6.47 -6.43
N ILE A 33 -20.11 -5.61 -7.41
CA ILE A 33 -19.53 -6.03 -8.68
C ILE A 33 -18.02 -6.10 -8.51
N LYS A 34 -17.46 -7.28 -8.73
CA LYS A 34 -16.02 -7.56 -8.63
C LYS A 34 -15.45 -7.84 -10.01
N VAL A 35 -14.45 -7.07 -10.43
CA VAL A 35 -13.67 -7.33 -11.64
C VAL A 35 -12.18 -7.28 -11.32
N THR A 36 -11.36 -7.94 -12.15
CA THR A 36 -9.91 -7.98 -11.98
C THR A 36 -9.24 -7.29 -13.16
N THR A 37 -8.21 -6.48 -12.89
CA THR A 37 -7.44 -5.80 -13.94
C THR A 37 -6.59 -6.78 -14.73
N ARG A 38 -6.41 -6.49 -16.02
CA ARG A 38 -5.52 -7.22 -16.93
C ARG A 38 -4.06 -6.85 -16.69
N SER A 39 -3.16 -7.49 -17.45
CA SER A 39 -1.71 -7.24 -17.40
C SER A 39 -1.32 -5.76 -17.60
N ASP A 40 -2.11 -4.99 -18.34
CA ASP A 40 -1.90 -3.56 -18.60
C ASP A 40 -2.64 -2.64 -17.60
N GLY A 41 -3.20 -3.19 -16.52
CA GLY A 41 -3.99 -2.46 -15.54
C GLY A 41 -5.42 -2.12 -15.97
N SER A 42 -5.83 -2.48 -17.20
CA SER A 42 -7.17 -2.20 -17.70
C SER A 42 -8.23 -3.13 -17.12
N PHE A 43 -9.45 -2.63 -16.90
CA PHE A 43 -10.62 -3.43 -16.55
C PHE A 43 -11.86 -2.96 -17.30
N ARG A 44 -12.87 -3.83 -17.36
CA ARG A 44 -14.17 -3.54 -17.99
C ARG A 44 -15.30 -3.95 -17.06
N LEU A 45 -16.21 -3.03 -16.82
CA LEU A 45 -17.47 -3.25 -16.11
C LEU A 45 -18.58 -3.40 -17.15
N GLU A 46 -19.43 -4.41 -17.00
CA GLU A 46 -20.54 -4.70 -17.92
C GLU A 46 -21.87 -4.59 -17.20
N ASN A 47 -22.95 -4.34 -17.95
CA ASN A 47 -24.31 -4.22 -17.45
C ASN A 47 -24.49 -3.15 -16.36
N ILE A 48 -23.80 -2.02 -16.50
CA ILE A 48 -23.86 -0.91 -15.53
C ILE A 48 -24.99 0.04 -15.89
N THR A 49 -25.85 0.40 -14.95
CA THR A 49 -26.92 1.38 -15.19
C THR A 49 -26.45 2.81 -14.92
N THR A 50 -27.23 3.80 -15.33
CA THR A 50 -26.94 5.19 -14.97
C THR A 50 -27.11 5.36 -13.46
N GLY A 51 -26.12 5.94 -12.79
CA GLY A 51 -26.17 6.12 -11.36
C GLY A 51 -24.87 6.65 -10.79
N THR A 52 -24.86 6.85 -9.47
CA THR A 52 -23.66 7.17 -8.71
C THR A 52 -23.14 5.90 -8.07
N TYR A 53 -21.85 5.63 -8.25
CA TYR A 53 -21.20 4.43 -7.77
C TYR A 53 -19.96 4.77 -6.96
N THR A 54 -19.72 3.98 -5.93
CA THR A 54 -18.48 3.98 -5.15
C THR A 54 -17.56 2.90 -5.70
N ILE A 55 -16.36 3.29 -6.10
CA ILE A 55 -15.31 2.39 -6.57
C ILE A 55 -14.27 2.21 -5.48
N GLN A 56 -13.91 0.95 -5.23
CA GLN A 56 -12.82 0.56 -4.34
C GLN A 56 -11.89 -0.40 -5.09
N ALA A 57 -10.59 -0.13 -5.03
CA ALA A 57 -9.57 -1.00 -5.60
C ALA A 57 -8.77 -1.68 -4.49
N HIS A 58 -8.42 -2.95 -4.70
CA HIS A 58 -7.66 -3.76 -3.76
C HIS A 58 -6.55 -4.50 -4.49
N LYS A 59 -5.34 -4.37 -3.98
CA LYS A 59 -4.17 -5.13 -4.40
C LYS A 59 -3.23 -5.24 -3.20
N ASP A 60 -2.53 -6.35 -3.09
CA ASP A 60 -1.57 -6.53 -2.01
C ASP A 60 -0.48 -5.45 -2.08
N HIS A 61 -0.15 -4.89 -0.93
CA HIS A 61 0.88 -3.85 -0.76
C HIS A 61 0.64 -2.50 -1.45
N LEU A 62 -0.48 -2.34 -2.16
CA LEU A 62 -0.87 -1.09 -2.82
C LEU A 62 -2.20 -0.62 -2.25
N PHE A 63 -2.28 0.66 -1.96
CA PHE A 63 -3.46 1.26 -1.37
C PHE A 63 -4.00 2.37 -2.27
N PHE A 64 -5.33 2.42 -2.36
CA PHE A 64 -6.05 3.31 -3.24
C PHE A 64 -7.08 4.09 -2.43
N ASP A 65 -7.34 5.32 -2.85
CA ASP A 65 -8.45 6.08 -2.29
C ASP A 65 -9.78 5.56 -2.83
N THR A 66 -10.81 5.58 -1.99
CA THR A 66 -12.18 5.30 -2.45
C THR A 66 -12.70 6.50 -3.23
N MET A 67 -13.26 6.25 -4.42
CA MET A 67 -13.80 7.31 -5.27
C MET A 67 -15.28 7.11 -5.57
N THR A 68 -16.00 8.23 -5.69
CA THR A 68 -17.41 8.24 -6.08
C THR A 68 -17.53 8.81 -7.49
N VAL A 69 -18.10 8.04 -8.41
CA VAL A 69 -18.23 8.41 -9.82
C VAL A 69 -19.68 8.36 -10.26
N LYS A 70 -20.08 9.29 -11.13
CA LYS A 70 -21.36 9.26 -11.81
C LYS A 70 -21.19 8.58 -13.16
N ILE A 71 -21.83 7.43 -13.35
CA ILE A 71 -21.83 6.70 -14.62
C ILE A 71 -23.12 7.05 -15.36
N ALA A 72 -22.96 7.43 -16.63
CA ALA A 72 -24.03 7.78 -17.55
C ALA A 72 -23.63 7.35 -18.98
N PRO A 73 -24.52 7.42 -19.99
CA PRO A 73 -24.21 6.98 -21.35
C PRO A 73 -22.99 7.66 -21.99
N ASN A 74 -22.66 8.87 -21.54
CA ASN A 74 -21.50 9.66 -21.99
C ASN A 74 -20.23 9.41 -21.16
N THR A 75 -20.20 8.40 -20.29
CA THR A 75 -19.07 8.03 -19.45
C THR A 75 -18.49 6.66 -19.86
N PRO A 76 -17.96 6.50 -21.08
CA PRO A 76 -17.45 5.21 -21.55
C PRO A 76 -16.16 4.77 -20.82
N GLN A 77 -15.46 5.73 -20.21
CA GLN A 77 -14.21 5.52 -19.51
C GLN A 77 -14.20 6.30 -18.19
N LEU A 78 -13.74 5.64 -17.13
CA LEU A 78 -13.51 6.23 -15.82
C LEU A 78 -12.17 6.98 -15.78
N ALA A 79 -12.04 7.91 -14.83
CA ALA A 79 -10.74 8.44 -14.48
C ALA A 79 -9.82 7.31 -13.98
N ASP A 80 -8.52 7.47 -14.20
CA ASP A 80 -7.54 6.49 -13.76
C ASP A 80 -7.50 6.42 -12.24
N ILE A 81 -7.47 5.18 -11.72
CA ILE A 81 -7.34 4.91 -10.29
C ILE A 81 -5.85 4.78 -10.00
N ILE A 82 -5.32 5.71 -9.20
CA ILE A 82 -3.88 5.80 -8.93
C ILE A 82 -3.60 5.27 -7.53
N VAL A 83 -2.51 4.50 -7.38
CA VAL A 83 -2.00 4.11 -6.05
C VAL A 83 -1.65 5.36 -5.26
N THR A 84 -2.19 5.49 -4.05
CA THR A 84 -1.93 6.64 -3.17
C THR A 84 -0.89 6.34 -2.11
N GLU A 85 -0.81 5.09 -1.66
CA GLU A 85 0.13 4.62 -0.65
C GLU A 85 0.61 3.20 -0.94
N PHE A 86 1.78 2.86 -0.41
CA PHE A 86 2.49 1.60 -0.61
C PHE A 86 2.86 0.97 0.74
N SER A 87 3.00 -0.35 0.75
CA SER A 87 3.64 -1.04 1.87
C SER A 87 5.15 -0.96 1.77
N VAL A 88 5.78 -0.31 2.75
CA VAL A 88 7.24 -0.36 2.95
C VAL A 88 7.52 -1.45 3.98
N CYS A 89 7.90 -2.63 3.51
CA CYS A 89 8.12 -3.80 4.35
C CYS A 89 9.61 -4.16 4.47
N GLY A 90 9.97 -4.77 5.59
CA GLY A 90 11.33 -5.26 5.82
C GLY A 90 11.35 -6.36 6.88
N GLN A 91 12.53 -6.93 7.08
CA GLN A 91 12.76 -7.95 8.09
C GLN A 91 14.03 -7.63 8.87
N ILE A 92 13.92 -7.66 10.20
CA ILE A 92 15.04 -7.48 11.11
C ILE A 92 15.60 -8.85 11.46
N SER A 93 16.87 -9.07 11.16
CA SER A 93 17.58 -10.30 11.48
C SER A 93 18.72 -10.00 12.44
N VAL A 94 18.67 -10.61 13.63
CA VAL A 94 19.74 -10.53 14.64
C VAL A 94 20.53 -11.83 14.58
N THR A 95 21.78 -11.75 14.13
CA THR A 95 22.63 -12.93 13.94
C THR A 95 23.38 -13.36 15.19
N ARG A 96 23.57 -12.45 16.15
CA ARG A 96 24.26 -12.73 17.42
C ARG A 96 23.55 -11.99 18.55
N PHE A 97 23.02 -12.76 19.50
CA PHE A 97 22.50 -12.21 20.74
C PHE A 97 23.57 -12.28 21.83
N PRO A 98 23.70 -11.24 22.68
CA PRO A 98 24.50 -11.34 23.89
C PRO A 98 23.94 -12.41 24.84
N ASP A 99 24.81 -13.22 25.43
CA ASP A 99 24.43 -14.34 26.32
C ASP A 99 23.60 -13.89 27.55
N SER A 100 23.72 -12.63 27.92
CA SER A 100 23.11 -12.03 29.11
C SER A 100 21.61 -11.70 28.96
N ILE A 101 21.02 -11.86 27.78
CA ILE A 101 19.65 -11.41 27.50
C ILE A 101 18.78 -12.50 26.89
N LYS A 102 17.56 -12.63 27.43
CA LYS A 102 16.48 -13.39 26.78
C LYS A 102 16.07 -12.66 25.50
N GLN A 103 16.22 -13.35 24.37
CA GLN A 103 15.84 -12.89 23.04
C GLN A 103 14.53 -12.08 23.05
N ILE A 104 14.60 -10.77 22.85
CA ILE A 104 13.42 -9.94 22.62
C ILE A 104 13.02 -10.17 21.16
N THR A 105 11.84 -10.72 20.95
CA THR A 105 11.37 -11.12 19.62
C THR A 105 10.67 -9.98 18.87
N LYS A 106 10.54 -8.80 19.49
CA LYS A 106 9.82 -7.66 18.92
C LYS A 106 10.63 -6.38 19.06
N TYR A 107 10.91 -5.75 17.93
CA TYR A 107 11.57 -4.45 17.86
C TYR A 107 10.58 -3.38 17.42
N LYS A 108 10.71 -2.18 17.98
CA LYS A 108 10.05 -0.99 17.44
C LYS A 108 10.83 -0.48 16.25
N VAL A 109 10.14 -0.17 15.17
CA VAL A 109 10.71 0.45 13.98
C VAL A 109 10.06 1.81 13.81
N ASN A 110 10.89 2.82 13.57
CA ASN A 110 10.48 4.16 13.26
C ASN A 110 10.77 4.47 11.79
N MET A 111 9.88 5.19 11.13
CA MET A 111 10.06 5.70 9.79
C MET A 111 9.68 7.17 9.75
N TRP A 112 10.49 8.01 9.08
CA TRP A 112 10.15 9.42 8.89
C TRP A 112 10.63 9.92 7.52
N PRO A 113 9.93 10.91 6.92
CA PRO A 113 10.36 11.55 5.68
C PRO A 113 11.73 12.22 5.84
N GLN A 114 12.61 12.09 4.85
CA GLN A 114 13.96 12.66 4.90
C GLN A 114 13.97 14.20 4.87
N GLU A 115 13.01 14.83 4.19
CA GLU A 115 13.08 16.26 3.82
C GLU A 115 12.11 17.19 4.58
N LYS A 116 11.29 16.69 5.52
CA LYS A 116 10.24 17.50 6.17
C LYS A 116 10.66 17.98 7.57
N GLU A 117 10.72 19.30 7.77
CA GLU A 117 10.96 19.96 9.08
C GLU A 117 9.95 19.56 10.17
N LYS A 118 8.71 19.21 9.78
CA LYS A 118 7.71 18.56 10.64
C LYS A 118 7.44 17.15 10.12
N ALA A 119 8.42 16.27 10.29
CA ALA A 119 8.35 14.89 9.85
C ALA A 119 7.29 14.14 10.68
N VAL A 120 6.30 13.54 10.00
CA VAL A 120 5.39 12.59 10.64
C VAL A 120 6.20 11.34 10.95
N LEU A 121 6.41 11.08 12.24
CA LEU A 121 7.03 9.85 12.71
C LEU A 121 6.00 8.73 12.66
N LEU A 122 6.27 7.73 11.84
CA LEU A 122 5.51 6.48 11.79
C LEU A 122 6.24 5.46 12.66
N THR A 123 5.51 4.74 13.51
CA THR A 123 6.07 3.68 14.35
C THR A 123 5.28 2.40 14.16
N THR A 124 5.99 1.28 14.06
CA THR A 124 5.41 -0.07 14.04
C THR A 124 6.24 -1.01 14.90
N GLU A 125 5.74 -2.21 15.15
CA GLU A 125 6.44 -3.28 15.85
C GLU A 125 6.63 -4.47 14.92
N THR A 126 7.75 -5.18 15.07
CA THR A 126 7.96 -6.40 14.30
C THR A 126 7.08 -7.55 14.79
N ASP A 127 6.79 -8.48 13.88
CA ASP A 127 6.27 -9.80 14.22
C ASP A 127 7.35 -10.66 14.93
N ALA A 128 6.97 -11.88 15.32
CA ALA A 128 7.88 -12.82 16.01
C ALA A 128 9.07 -13.29 15.16
N ARG A 129 9.04 -13.06 13.84
CA ARG A 129 10.12 -13.38 12.89
C ARG A 129 10.92 -12.14 12.48
N GLY A 130 10.64 -10.98 13.10
CA GLY A 130 11.30 -9.71 12.79
C GLY A 130 10.72 -8.96 11.59
N GLY A 131 9.63 -9.44 10.99
CA GLY A 131 8.98 -8.80 9.85
C GLY A 131 8.17 -7.56 10.27
N PHE A 132 8.18 -6.51 9.48
CA PHE A 132 7.39 -5.30 9.70
C PHE A 132 6.97 -4.67 8.37
N CYS A 133 5.90 -3.86 8.40
CA CYS A 133 5.46 -3.04 7.27
C CYS A 133 4.92 -1.70 7.74
N PHE A 134 5.16 -0.66 6.94
CA PHE A 134 4.52 0.65 7.05
C PHE A 134 3.64 0.91 5.85
N LYS A 135 2.58 1.72 6.02
CA LYS A 135 1.85 2.34 4.93
C LYS A 135 2.42 3.74 4.71
N ALA A 136 2.87 4.04 3.50
CA ALA A 136 3.51 5.32 3.18
C ALA A 136 3.13 5.82 1.79
N ARG A 137 3.07 7.14 1.62
CA ARG A 137 2.97 7.76 0.29
C ARG A 137 4.33 7.66 -0.42
N PRO A 138 4.37 7.80 -1.76
CA PRO A 138 5.63 7.96 -2.48
C PRO A 138 6.50 9.07 -1.87
N GLY A 139 7.78 8.78 -1.68
CA GLY A 139 8.74 9.74 -1.14
C GLY A 139 9.97 9.08 -0.55
N LEU A 140 10.93 9.90 -0.16
CA LEU A 140 12.17 9.45 0.47
C LEU A 140 11.98 9.38 1.99
N TYR A 141 12.25 8.21 2.58
CA TYR A 141 12.12 7.98 4.01
C TYR A 141 13.40 7.40 4.60
N VAL A 142 13.53 7.55 5.92
CA VAL A 142 14.58 6.93 6.71
C VAL A 142 13.93 6.01 7.74
N LEU A 143 14.40 4.77 7.81
CA LEU A 143 14.03 3.77 8.79
C LEU A 143 15.06 3.69 9.91
N GLN A 144 14.60 3.49 11.14
CA GLN A 144 15.44 3.22 12.29
C GLN A 144 14.79 2.16 13.18
N VAL A 145 15.57 1.15 13.54
CA VAL A 145 15.17 0.17 14.55
C VAL A 145 15.55 0.69 15.93
N ILE A 146 14.60 0.67 16.85
CA ILE A 146 14.80 1.03 18.25
C ILE A 146 15.15 -0.25 19.02
N VAL A 147 16.43 -0.36 19.36
CA VAL A 147 16.96 -1.45 20.20
C VAL A 147 16.73 -1.07 21.67
N PRO A 148 16.08 -1.91 22.50
CA PRO A 148 15.88 -1.62 23.91
C PRO A 148 17.19 -1.38 24.66
N ASP A 149 17.21 -0.44 25.62
CA ASP A 149 18.43 -0.06 26.33
C ASP A 149 19.13 -1.23 27.04
N ALA A 150 18.37 -2.23 27.48
CA ALA A 150 18.95 -3.45 28.06
C ALA A 150 19.86 -4.17 27.05
N GLU A 151 19.41 -4.31 25.81
CA GLU A 151 20.16 -4.94 24.72
C GLU A 151 21.36 -4.11 24.29
N VAL A 152 21.19 -2.79 24.21
CA VAL A 152 22.30 -1.86 23.94
C VAL A 152 23.37 -1.98 25.03
N ARG A 153 22.99 -2.03 26.31
CA ARG A 153 23.92 -2.20 27.44
C ARG A 153 24.63 -3.55 27.43
N ALA A 154 24.00 -4.59 26.87
CA ALA A 154 24.65 -5.89 26.65
C ALA A 154 25.48 -5.96 25.36
N GLY A 155 25.61 -4.86 24.62
CA GLY A 155 26.46 -4.75 23.44
C GLY A 155 25.78 -5.10 22.12
N LEU A 156 24.45 -5.30 22.10
CA LEU A 156 23.72 -5.48 20.86
C LEU A 156 23.65 -4.15 20.09
N ALA A 157 24.05 -4.18 18.82
CA ALA A 157 23.90 -3.06 17.90
C ALA A 157 23.44 -3.57 16.53
N LEU A 158 22.46 -2.90 15.95
CA LEU A 158 22.01 -3.17 14.59
C LEU A 158 22.75 -2.27 13.61
N LYS A 159 23.18 -2.85 12.49
CA LYS A 159 23.85 -2.14 11.41
C LYS A 159 23.08 -2.35 10.09
N PRO A 160 22.82 -1.28 9.33
CA PRO A 160 23.12 0.12 9.65
C PRO A 160 22.19 0.67 10.76
N LYS A 161 22.60 1.77 11.42
CA LYS A 161 21.80 2.41 12.48
C LYS A 161 20.50 3.01 11.92
N VAL A 162 20.57 3.54 10.71
CA VAL A 162 19.43 4.03 9.93
C VAL A 162 19.54 3.52 8.50
N PHE A 163 18.40 3.35 7.82
CA PHE A 163 18.34 2.81 6.46
C PHE A 163 17.45 3.69 5.58
N PRO A 164 17.95 4.30 4.49
CA PRO A 164 17.14 5.08 3.58
C PRO A 164 16.29 4.16 2.68
N VAL A 165 15.05 4.56 2.39
CA VAL A 165 14.12 3.88 1.49
C VAL A 165 13.45 4.88 0.54
N THR A 166 13.13 4.42 -0.68
CA THR A 166 12.63 5.22 -1.80
C THR A 166 11.44 4.54 -2.45
#